data_AF-A0A6L4ARM3-F1
#
_entry.id   AF-A0A6L4ARM3-F1
#
_cell.length_a   1.000
_cell.length_b   1.000
_cell.length_c   1.000
_cell.angle_alpha   90.00
_cell.angle_beta   90.00
_cell.angle_gamma   90.00
#
_symmetry.space_group_name_H-M   'P 1'
#
loop_
_entity.id
_entity.type
_entity.pdbx_description
1 polymer ?
#
loop_
_entity_poly.entity_id
_entity_poly.type
_entity_poly.pdbx_seq_one_letter_code
_entity_poly.pdbx_strand_id
1 'polypeptide(L)'
;MPVPEMPLREMTGVEETVADFAGSGMTTGAHPVAYWRDHLAARGAVTVAELPRLPPGARARIGGVVIVRQRPGTANGTLFLTLEDETGMAQAIVSRALLAEHRATLTGPPGLMVEGIVVARDGSVSLRAERFEPLPDLVATPSHDFR
;
A
#
# COMPACT_ATOMS: atom_id res chain seq x y z
N MET A 1 -29.79 12.18 30.26
CA MET A 1 -28.78 13.02 29.57
C MET A 1 -28.61 12.48 28.17
N PRO A 2 -29.09 13.15 27.11
CA PRO A 2 -28.87 12.69 25.74
C PRO A 2 -27.46 13.07 25.27
N VAL A 3 -26.78 12.12 24.64
CA VAL A 3 -25.50 12.34 23.94
C VAL A 3 -25.76 13.14 22.65
N PRO A 4 -24.99 14.19 22.34
CA PRO A 4 -25.18 14.94 21.11
C PRO A 4 -24.69 14.14 19.89
N GLU A 5 -25.58 13.98 18.92
CA GLU A 5 -25.32 13.47 17.58
C GLU A 5 -24.26 14.35 16.90
N MET A 6 -23.12 13.76 16.50
CA MET A 6 -22.16 14.44 15.64
C MET A 6 -22.63 14.30 14.19
N PRO A 7 -22.97 15.39 13.49
CA PRO A 7 -23.35 15.30 12.08
C PRO A 7 -22.09 14.97 11.27
N LEU A 8 -22.06 13.80 10.64
CA LEU A 8 -21.16 13.49 9.53
C LEU A 8 -21.49 14.47 8.40
N ARG A 9 -20.82 15.63 8.37
CA ARG A 9 -20.96 16.62 7.30
C ARG A 9 -20.20 16.16 6.06
N GLU A 10 -21.03 15.73 5.11
CA GLU A 10 -21.00 15.95 3.66
C GLU A 10 -19.64 15.93 2.94
N MET A 11 -19.51 14.88 2.12
CA MET A 11 -18.62 14.78 0.98
C MET A 11 -18.84 15.95 0.01
N THR A 12 -17.79 16.75 -0.20
CA THR A 12 -17.67 17.58 -1.41
C THR A 12 -16.24 17.57 -1.92
N GLY A 13 -16.07 17.03 -3.14
CA GLY A 13 -15.06 17.51 -4.08
C GLY A 13 -13.72 16.77 -4.15
N VAL A 14 -13.66 15.82 -5.08
CA VAL A 14 -12.49 15.46 -5.91
C VAL A 14 -11.35 14.73 -5.19
N GLU A 15 -11.37 13.40 -5.28
CA GLU A 15 -10.30 12.59 -5.88
C GLU A 15 -10.80 11.14 -5.94
N GLU A 16 -11.78 10.95 -6.82
CA GLU A 16 -12.07 9.65 -7.42
C GLU A 16 -10.82 9.25 -8.20
N THR A 17 -10.05 8.29 -7.68
CA THR A 17 -8.99 7.63 -8.44
C THR A 17 -9.26 6.15 -8.42
N VAL A 18 -9.94 5.76 -9.49
CA VAL A 18 -10.10 4.46 -10.12
C VAL A 18 -9.08 3.42 -9.67
N ALA A 19 -9.55 2.43 -8.91
CA ALA A 19 -8.90 1.15 -8.75
C ALA A 19 -9.33 0.24 -9.91
N ASP A 20 -8.86 0.53 -11.12
CA ASP A 20 -8.94 -0.44 -12.22
C ASP A 20 -7.82 -1.45 -12.02
N PHE A 21 -8.09 -2.45 -11.19
CA PHE A 21 -7.73 -3.88 -11.34
C PHE A 21 -7.86 -4.59 -9.99
N ALA A 22 -9.08 -4.70 -9.48
CA ALA A 22 -9.45 -5.73 -8.51
C ALA A 22 -10.87 -6.21 -8.85
N GLY A 23 -10.96 -7.12 -9.81
CA GLY A 23 -12.27 -7.59 -10.26
C GLY A 23 -12.24 -8.80 -11.18
N SER A 24 -11.18 -9.60 -11.18
CA SER A 24 -11.21 -10.96 -11.72
C SER A 24 -10.24 -11.79 -10.91
N GLY A 25 -10.64 -12.06 -9.66
CA GLY A 25 -10.02 -13.04 -8.78
C GLY A 25 -10.12 -14.44 -9.36
N MET A 26 -9.35 -14.69 -10.40
CA MET A 26 -9.03 -16.01 -10.95
C MET A 26 -7.60 -15.98 -11.51
N THR A 27 -6.63 -15.69 -10.66
CA THR A 27 -5.31 -16.27 -10.90
C THR A 27 -5.45 -17.74 -10.49
N THR A 28 -5.51 -18.66 -11.45
CA THR A 28 -5.50 -20.12 -11.18
C THR A 28 -4.13 -20.59 -10.65
N GLY A 29 -3.33 -19.68 -10.06
CA GLY A 29 -1.93 -19.83 -9.65
C GLY A 29 -1.55 -18.83 -8.56
N ALA A 30 -0.31 -18.92 -8.06
CA ALA A 30 0.18 -18.11 -6.94
C ALA A 30 0.11 -16.60 -7.21
N HIS A 31 -0.11 -15.81 -6.14
CA HIS A 31 -0.12 -14.34 -6.19
C HIS A 31 1.21 -13.81 -6.78
N PRO A 32 1.22 -12.76 -7.64
CA PRO A 32 2.43 -12.30 -8.32
C PRO A 32 3.63 -12.01 -7.40
N VAL A 33 3.36 -11.47 -6.21
CA VAL A 33 4.39 -11.18 -5.20
C VAL A 33 5.09 -12.44 -4.68
N ALA A 34 4.43 -13.60 -4.71
CA ALA A 34 5.02 -14.86 -4.27
C ALA A 34 6.25 -15.23 -5.11
N TYR A 35 6.25 -14.93 -6.42
CA TYR A 35 7.41 -15.15 -7.30
C TYR A 35 8.57 -14.20 -6.99
N TRP A 36 8.30 -13.09 -6.31
CA TRP A 36 9.28 -12.08 -5.90
C TRP A 36 9.70 -12.21 -4.43
N ARG A 37 9.15 -13.19 -3.69
CA ARG A 37 9.32 -13.26 -2.23
C ARG A 37 10.78 -13.33 -1.80
N ASP A 38 11.58 -14.19 -2.42
CA ASP A 38 13.00 -14.33 -2.10
C ASP A 38 13.79 -13.05 -2.41
N HIS A 39 13.45 -12.36 -3.51
CA HIS A 39 14.06 -11.08 -3.88
C HIS A 39 13.72 -9.98 -2.86
N LEU A 40 12.46 -9.91 -2.43
CA LEU A 40 12.00 -8.96 -1.42
C LEU A 40 12.65 -9.25 -0.05
N ALA A 41 12.71 -10.52 0.36
CA ALA A 41 13.34 -10.94 1.61
C ALA A 41 14.85 -10.63 1.62
N ALA A 42 15.56 -10.86 0.51
CA ALA A 42 16.97 -10.49 0.36
C ALA A 42 17.22 -8.97 0.51
N ARG A 43 16.19 -8.15 0.32
CA ARG A 43 16.22 -6.69 0.49
C ARG A 43 15.70 -6.24 1.87
N GLY A 44 15.42 -7.20 2.76
CA GLY A 44 14.93 -6.96 4.11
C GLY A 44 13.45 -6.59 4.19
N ALA A 45 12.66 -6.87 3.14
CA ALA A 45 11.21 -6.70 3.19
C ALA A 45 10.55 -7.89 3.89
N VAL A 46 9.69 -7.59 4.87
CA VAL A 46 8.86 -8.58 5.55
C VAL A 46 7.57 -8.81 4.76
N THR A 47 6.93 -9.95 5.01
CA THR A 47 5.56 -10.19 4.56
C THR A 47 4.58 -9.24 5.26
N VAL A 48 3.44 -8.99 4.65
CA VAL A 48 2.35 -8.25 5.28
C VAL A 48 1.90 -8.93 6.58
N ALA A 49 1.84 -10.27 6.62
CA ALA A 49 1.46 -11.01 7.83
C ALA A 49 2.48 -10.92 8.99
N GLU A 50 3.75 -10.59 8.69
CA GLU A 50 4.79 -10.35 9.69
C GLU A 50 4.78 -8.93 10.25
N LEU A 51 4.27 -7.96 9.48
CA LEU A 51 4.24 -6.55 9.88
C LEU A 51 3.59 -6.32 11.26
N PRO A 52 2.45 -6.94 11.62
CA PRO A 52 1.85 -6.79 12.95
C PRO A 52 2.66 -7.39 14.10
N ARG A 53 3.66 -8.23 13.81
CA ARG A 53 4.53 -8.85 14.81
C ARG A 53 5.73 -7.96 15.16
N LEU A 54 5.96 -6.90 14.38
CA LEU A 54 7.02 -5.94 14.63
C LEU A 54 6.60 -4.92 15.69
N PRO A 55 7.53 -4.49 16.57
CA PRO A 55 7.20 -3.50 17.59
C PRO A 55 6.89 -2.13 16.95
N PRO A 56 5.90 -1.37 17.46
CA PRO A 56 5.67 0.00 17.04
C PRO A 56 6.95 0.84 17.19
N GLY A 57 7.23 1.68 16.20
CA GLY A 57 8.47 2.45 16.12
C GLY A 57 9.64 1.74 15.41
N ALA A 58 9.54 0.44 15.13
CA ALA A 58 10.54 -0.25 14.33
C ALA A 58 10.56 0.25 12.88
N ARG A 59 11.75 0.24 12.27
CA ARG A 59 11.88 0.36 10.81
C ARG A 59 11.50 -0.96 10.16
N ALA A 60 10.69 -0.92 9.12
CA ALA A 60 10.32 -2.08 8.33
C ALA A 60 10.22 -1.73 6.85
N ARG A 61 10.32 -2.76 6.01
CA ARG A 61 10.09 -2.70 4.56
C ARG A 61 8.99 -3.68 4.20
N ILE A 62 8.07 -3.26 3.35
CA ILE A 62 7.07 -4.13 2.73
C ILE A 62 7.12 -3.92 1.22
N GLY A 63 6.95 -4.99 0.45
CA GLY A 63 6.88 -4.94 -1.01
C GLY A 63 5.63 -5.64 -1.49
N GLY A 64 4.91 -5.04 -2.44
CA GLY A 64 3.67 -5.61 -2.95
C GLY A 64 3.05 -4.82 -4.09
N VAL A 65 1.85 -5.24 -4.49
CA VAL A 65 1.02 -4.56 -5.48
C VAL A 65 0.24 -3.45 -4.80
N VAL A 66 0.28 -2.23 -5.33
CA VAL A 66 -0.54 -1.13 -4.82
C VAL A 66 -1.95 -1.24 -5.38
N ILE A 67 -2.89 -1.69 -4.55
CA ILE A 67 -4.29 -1.91 -4.94
C ILE A 67 -5.20 -0.70 -4.71
N VAL A 68 -4.85 0.15 -3.74
CA VAL A 68 -5.67 1.34 -3.40
C VAL A 68 -4.76 2.53 -3.12
N ARG A 69 -5.15 3.69 -3.65
CA ARG A 69 -4.56 5.01 -3.38
C ARG A 69 -5.68 5.95 -2.95
N GLN A 70 -5.73 6.28 -1.67
CA GLN A 70 -6.79 7.12 -1.11
C GLN A 70 -6.20 8.41 -0.56
N ARG A 71 -6.84 9.53 -0.91
CA ARG A 71 -6.49 10.83 -0.37
C ARG A 71 -7.74 11.48 0.24
N PRO A 72 -8.06 11.17 1.50
CA PRO A 72 -9.20 11.77 2.16
C PRO A 72 -9.03 13.30 2.21
N GLY A 73 -10.05 14.06 1.80
CA GLY A 73 -10.01 15.53 1.80
C GLY A 73 -9.72 16.13 3.18
N THR A 74 -9.96 15.37 4.26
CA THR A 74 -9.74 15.75 5.65
C THR A 74 -8.34 15.45 6.18
N ALA A 75 -7.50 14.71 5.44
CA ALA A 75 -6.20 14.22 5.94
C ALA A 75 -5.01 15.14 5.62
N ASN A 76 -5.24 16.45 5.48
CA ASN A 76 -4.21 17.47 5.20
C ASN A 76 -3.26 17.11 4.03
N GLY A 77 -3.81 16.46 2.99
CA GLY A 77 -3.07 16.05 1.80
C GLY A 77 -2.22 14.79 1.95
N THR A 78 -2.39 14.01 3.02
CA THR A 78 -1.80 12.67 3.24
C THR A 78 -2.40 11.66 2.26
N LEU A 79 -1.56 10.81 1.69
CA LEU A 79 -1.95 9.68 0.84
C LEU A 79 -1.88 8.38 1.64
N PHE A 80 -2.93 7.58 1.53
CA PHE A 80 -3.00 6.22 2.06
C PHE A 80 -2.83 5.25 0.90
N LEU A 81 -1.83 4.40 1.01
CA LEU A 81 -1.58 3.29 0.09
C LEU A 81 -2.02 1.99 0.75
N THR A 82 -2.69 1.13 -0.01
CA THR A 82 -2.84 -0.27 0.38
C THR A 82 -1.99 -1.12 -0.54
N LEU A 83 -1.05 -1.85 0.05
CA LEU A 83 -0.19 -2.82 -0.64
C LEU A 83 -0.68 -4.23 -0.34
N GLU A 84 -0.71 -5.07 -1.37
CA GLU A 84 -1.09 -6.48 -1.28
C GLU A 84 0.11 -7.38 -1.59
N ASP A 85 0.31 -8.41 -0.78
CA ASP A 85 1.16 -9.56 -1.06
C ASP A 85 0.39 -10.88 -0.87
N GLU A 86 1.05 -12.01 -1.07
CA GLU A 86 0.41 -13.34 -0.95
C GLU A 86 -0.06 -13.68 0.48
N THR A 87 0.28 -12.85 1.47
CA THR A 87 -0.07 -13.03 2.89
C THR A 87 -1.13 -12.06 3.38
N GLY A 88 -1.51 -11.06 2.57
CA GLY A 88 -2.62 -10.14 2.85
C GLY A 88 -2.35 -8.70 2.40
N MET A 89 -3.03 -7.76 3.06
CA MET A 89 -2.97 -6.32 2.73
C MET A 89 -2.41 -5.49 3.90
N ALA A 90 -1.52 -4.54 3.59
CA ALA A 90 -0.96 -3.60 4.55
C ALA A 90 -1.19 -2.16 4.09
N GLN A 91 -1.41 -1.26 5.07
CA GLN A 91 -1.51 0.17 4.79
C GLN A 91 -0.18 0.88 4.99
N ALA A 92 0.17 1.76 4.05
CA ALA A 92 1.25 2.72 4.18
C ALA A 92 0.72 4.15 4.12
N ILE A 93 1.17 4.97 5.06
CA ILE A 93 0.76 6.37 5.21
C ILE A 93 1.88 7.25 4.68
N VAL A 94 1.57 8.03 3.65
CA VAL A 94 2.52 8.91 2.94
C VAL A 94 2.16 10.36 3.22
N SER A 95 3.10 11.10 3.80
CA SER A 95 2.89 12.52 4.08
C SER A 95 2.76 13.33 2.78
N ARG A 96 2.11 14.50 2.86
CA ARG A 96 2.00 15.43 1.73
C ARG A 96 3.37 15.81 1.15
N ALA A 97 4.38 15.99 1.99
CA ALA A 97 5.74 16.34 1.56
C ALA A 97 6.36 15.21 0.74
N LEU A 98 6.30 13.97 1.24
CA LEU A 98 6.81 12.79 0.53
C LEU A 98 6.04 12.53 -0.77
N LEU A 99 4.73 12.76 -0.78
CA LEU A 99 3.94 12.66 -2.01
C LEU A 99 4.38 13.67 -3.07
N ALA A 100 4.65 14.91 -2.67
CA ALA A 100 5.10 15.95 -3.59
C ALA A 100 6.48 15.62 -4.17
N GLU A 101 7.38 15.08 -3.34
CA GLU A 101 8.73 14.68 -3.73
C GLU A 101 8.75 13.43 -4.64
N HIS A 102 7.95 12.42 -4.32
CA HIS A 102 7.96 11.12 -5.00
C HIS A 102 6.73 10.88 -5.88
N ARG A 103 6.14 11.95 -6.42
CA ARG A 103 4.86 11.88 -7.15
C ARG A 103 4.86 10.80 -8.24
N ALA A 104 5.88 10.79 -9.09
CA ALA A 104 5.98 9.81 -10.19
C ALA A 104 6.03 8.36 -9.70
N THR A 105 6.77 8.08 -8.63
CA THR A 105 6.90 6.75 -8.03
C THR A 105 5.63 6.31 -7.31
N LEU A 106 4.86 7.25 -6.77
CA LEU A 106 3.64 6.95 -6.01
C LEU A 106 2.40 6.83 -6.89
N THR A 107 2.36 7.50 -8.04
CA THR A 107 1.21 7.48 -8.97
C THR A 107 1.38 6.53 -10.15
N GLY A 108 2.59 6.04 -10.43
CA GLY A 108 2.90 5.28 -11.65
C GLY A 108 2.82 3.75 -11.54
N PRO A 109 3.75 3.09 -10.81
CA PRO A 109 3.95 1.65 -10.89
C PRO A 109 2.89 0.85 -10.12
N PRO A 110 2.52 -0.34 -10.61
CA PRO A 110 1.62 -1.25 -9.90
C PRO A 110 2.34 -1.95 -8.74
N GLY A 111 3.65 -2.15 -8.82
CA GLY A 111 4.48 -2.71 -7.75
C GLY A 111 5.31 -1.65 -7.02
N LEU A 112 5.36 -1.73 -5.69
CA LEU A 112 6.08 -0.77 -4.86
C LEU A 112 6.70 -1.47 -3.64
N MET A 113 7.94 -1.12 -3.33
CA MET A 113 8.53 -1.36 -2.02
C MET A 113 8.46 -0.07 -1.20
N VAL A 114 7.94 -0.18 0.02
CA VAL A 114 7.81 0.92 0.96
C VAL A 114 8.66 0.61 2.18
N GLU A 115 9.55 1.54 2.52
CA GLU A 115 10.24 1.53 3.81
C GLU A 115 9.65 2.62 4.71
N GLY A 116 9.50 2.32 6.00
CA GLY A 116 9.02 3.29 6.95
C GLY A 116 9.04 2.80 8.39
N ILE A 117 8.27 3.47 9.22
CA ILE A 117 8.15 3.19 10.65
C ILE A 117 6.81 2.51 10.93
N VAL A 118 6.86 1.39 11.66
CA VAL A 118 5.66 0.66 12.09
C VAL A 118 4.87 1.54 13.07
N VAL A 119 3.60 1.76 12.75
CA VAL A 119 2.65 2.51 13.58
C VAL A 119 1.48 1.60 13.92
N ALA A 120 1.30 1.33 15.21
CA ALA A 120 0.11 0.67 15.72
C ALA A 120 -0.83 1.72 16.31
N ARG A 121 -2.08 1.77 15.83
CA ARG A 121 -3.11 2.68 16.31
C ARG A 121 -4.47 2.03 16.23
N ASP A 122 -5.24 2.10 17.32
CA ASP A 122 -6.62 1.61 17.39
C ASP A 122 -6.78 0.15 16.91
N GLY A 123 -5.79 -0.70 17.21
CA GLY A 123 -5.78 -2.12 16.81
C GLY A 123 -5.33 -2.39 15.38
N SER A 124 -5.02 -1.36 14.58
CA SER A 124 -4.50 -1.47 13.23
C SER A 124 -2.99 -1.20 13.19
N VAL A 125 -2.27 -1.94 12.34
CA VAL A 125 -0.84 -1.75 12.08
C VAL A 125 -0.66 -1.21 10.67
N SER A 126 0.09 -0.12 10.56
CA SER A 126 0.41 0.56 9.30
C SER A 126 1.88 0.96 9.26
N LEU A 127 2.38 1.33 8.08
CA LEU A 127 3.73 1.82 7.90
C LEU A 127 3.69 3.33 7.59
N ARG A 128 4.22 4.17 8.47
CA ARG A 128 4.47 5.57 8.11
C ARG A 128 5.67 5.61 7.18
N ALA A 129 5.42 5.86 5.90
CA ALA A 129 6.42 5.74 4.86
C ALA A 129 7.52 6.81 4.99
N GLU A 130 8.73 6.43 4.59
CA GLU A 130 9.93 7.28 4.54
C GLU A 130 10.67 7.15 3.22
N ARG A 131 10.67 5.96 2.59
CA ARG A 131 11.28 5.72 1.27
C ARG A 131 10.41 4.83 0.41
N PHE A 132 10.54 5.01 -0.90
CA PHE A 132 9.79 4.27 -1.92
C PHE A 132 10.73 3.78 -2.99
N GLU A 133 10.49 2.57 -3.47
CA GLU A 133 11.20 2.03 -4.62
C GLU A 133 10.21 1.35 -5.57
N PRO A 134 10.17 1.73 -6.86
CA PRO A 134 9.29 1.10 -7.83
C PRO A 134 9.72 -0.35 -8.08
N LEU A 135 8.75 -1.25 -8.20
CA LEU A 135 8.96 -2.64 -8.60
C LEU A 135 8.22 -2.86 -9.94
N PRO A 136 8.74 -2.33 -11.07
CA PRO A 136 8.03 -2.32 -12.34
C PRO A 136 7.71 -3.73 -12.86
N ASP A 137 8.58 -4.70 -12.56
CA ASP A 137 8.46 -6.08 -13.05
C ASP A 137 7.56 -6.96 -12.17
N LEU A 138 7.09 -6.46 -11.02
CA LEU A 138 6.29 -7.24 -10.06
C LEU A 138 4.90 -7.58 -10.60
N VAL A 139 4.36 -6.75 -11.50
CA VAL A 139 3.09 -6.99 -12.22
C VAL A 139 3.33 -7.00 -13.73
N ALA A 140 4.58 -7.12 -14.17
CA ALA A 140 4.85 -7.39 -15.57
C ALA A 140 4.23 -8.76 -15.89
N THR A 141 3.16 -8.75 -16.67
CA THR A 141 2.60 -9.96 -17.25
C THR A 141 3.75 -10.68 -17.97
N PRO A 142 4.06 -11.94 -17.66
CA PRO A 142 4.92 -12.70 -18.56
C PRO A 142 4.20 -12.69 -19.91
N SER A 143 4.78 -11.97 -20.88
CA SER A 143 4.36 -12.06 -22.27
C SER A 143 4.55 -13.51 -22.65
N HIS A 144 3.46 -14.28 -22.63
CA HIS A 144 3.43 -15.59 -23.24
C HIS A 144 3.57 -15.34 -24.74
N ASP A 145 4.81 -15.39 -25.22
CA ASP A 145 5.08 -15.73 -26.61
C ASP A 145 4.53 -17.16 -26.81
N PHE A 146 3.27 -17.25 -27.21
CA PHE A 146 2.69 -18.51 -27.68
C PHE A 146 3.39 -18.88 -28.98
N ARG A 147 4.12 -20.00 -28.97
CA ARG A 147 4.59 -20.71 -30.17
C ARG A 147 3.66 -21.87 -30.47
#